data_AF-B7GIS9-F1
#
_entry.id   AF-B7GIS9-F1
#
_cell.length_a   1.000
_cell.length_b   1.000
_cell.length_c   1.000
_cell.angle_alpha   90.00
_cell.angle_beta   90.00
_cell.angle_gamma   90.00
#
_symmetry.space_group_name_H-M   'P 1'
#
loop_
_entity.id
_entity.type
_entity.pdbx_description
1 polymer ?
#
loop_
_entity_poly.entity_id
_entity_poly.type
_entity_poly.pdbx_seq_one_letter_code
_entity_poly.pdbx_strand_id
1 'polypeptide(L)' 'MTKIEEKIKRSVSFMLKCPNCQSKDLGKIGVNQYYCWNCFIELTVQKGMIYTHQVEEDGTLSSLDDLFSEHERTLFS' A
#
# COMPACT_ATOMS: atom_id res chain seq x y z
N MET A 1 1.95 24.70 -17.65
CA MET A 1 2.14 23.62 -16.66
C MET A 1 0.74 23.13 -16.30
N THR A 2 0.35 21.98 -16.82
CA THR A 2 -1.06 21.53 -16.75
C THR A 2 -1.31 20.84 -15.42
N LYS A 3 -2.49 21.05 -14.83
CA LYS A 3 -2.95 20.39 -13.58
C LYS A 3 -2.81 18.85 -13.60
N ILE A 4 -2.65 18.27 -14.80
CA ILE A 4 -2.38 16.85 -15.05
C ILE A 4 -0.97 16.47 -14.58
N GLU A 5 0.04 17.28 -14.85
CA GLU A 5 1.43 17.01 -14.43
C GLU A 5 1.58 17.07 -12.90
N GLU A 6 0.84 17.97 -12.23
CA GLU A 6 0.77 18.00 -10.76
C GLU A 6 0.02 16.81 -10.18
N LYS A 7 -1.06 16.34 -10.84
CA LYS A 7 -1.79 15.14 -10.41
C LYS A 7 -0.93 13.88 -10.55
N ILE A 8 -0.14 13.78 -11.62
CA ILE A 8 0.83 12.69 -11.84
C ILE A 8 2.01 12.80 -10.86
N LYS A 9 2.56 14.00 -10.61
CA LYS A 9 3.57 14.19 -9.55
C LYS A 9 3.03 13.86 -8.16
N ARG A 10 1.75 14.09 -7.88
CA ARG A 10 1.11 13.72 -6.60
C ARG A 10 0.77 12.23 -6.52
N SER A 11 0.48 11.58 -7.65
CA SER A 11 0.30 10.13 -7.76
C SER A 11 1.63 9.35 -7.71
N VAL A 12 2.77 9.97 -8.06
CA VAL A 12 4.07 9.28 -8.14
C VAL A 12 5.11 9.84 -7.15
N SER A 13 4.82 10.94 -6.44
CA SER A 13 5.53 11.33 -5.20
C SER A 13 5.06 10.48 -4.00
N PHE A 14 4.74 9.21 -4.27
CA PHE A 14 4.87 8.10 -3.34
C PHE A 14 6.36 8.03 -2.94
N MET A 15 6.77 8.91 -2.05
CA MET A 15 7.71 8.52 -1.01
C MET A 15 7.07 7.25 -0.44
N LEU A 16 7.66 6.07 -0.70
CA LEU A 16 7.13 4.73 -0.41
C LEU A 16 6.69 4.62 1.06
N LYS A 17 5.53 5.19 1.37
CA LYS A 17 5.02 5.37 2.71
C LYS A 17 3.95 4.33 2.90
N CYS A 18 4.11 3.53 3.93
CA CYS A 18 3.10 2.56 4.30
C CYS A 18 1.77 3.30 4.59
N PRO A 19 0.64 2.93 3.98
CA PRO A 19 -0.64 3.58 4.26
C PRO A 19 -1.11 3.36 5.70
N ASN A 20 -0.62 2.31 6.37
CA ASN A 20 -0.97 2.02 7.76
C ASN A 20 -0.18 2.87 8.77
N CYS A 21 1.16 2.84 8.71
CA CYS A 21 2.02 3.52 9.70
C CYS A 21 2.73 4.78 9.18
N GLN A 22 2.52 5.14 7.90
CA GLN A 22 3.13 6.28 7.21
C GLN A 22 4.66 6.28 7.15
N SER A 23 5.30 5.16 7.52
CA SER A 23 6.75 5.02 7.47
C SER A 23 7.26 4.86 6.04
N LYS A 24 8.43 5.42 5.76
CA LYS A 24 9.17 5.36 4.49
C LYS A 24 9.83 4.01 4.23
N ASP A 25 9.86 3.11 5.21
CA ASP A 25 10.50 1.79 5.10
C ASP A 25 9.53 0.76 4.52
N LEU A 26 9.00 1.08 3.33
CA LEU A 26 8.19 0.16 2.55
C LEU A 26 9.06 -0.44 1.43
N GLY A 27 9.40 -1.72 1.57
CA GLY A 27 10.18 -2.47 0.59
C GLY A 27 9.30 -3.15 -0.44
N LYS A 28 9.80 -3.32 -1.67
CA LYS A 28 9.15 -4.15 -2.69
C LYS A 28 9.66 -5.58 -2.57
N ILE A 29 8.76 -6.54 -2.37
CA ILE A 29 9.09 -7.97 -2.22
C ILE A 29 8.64 -8.82 -3.43
N GLY A 30 7.80 -8.27 -4.31
CA GLY A 30 7.32 -8.96 -5.51
C GLY A 30 6.81 -7.99 -6.59
N VAL A 31 6.35 -8.53 -7.73
CA VAL A 31 5.95 -7.73 -8.91
C VAL A 31 4.93 -6.64 -8.56
N ASN A 32 3.98 -6.96 -7.69
CA ASN A 32 2.97 -6.05 -7.15
C ASN A 32 2.81 -6.19 -5.63
N GLN A 33 3.87 -6.59 -4.94
CA GLN A 33 3.85 -6.84 -3.50
C GLN A 33 4.88 -5.98 -2.79
N TYR A 34 4.46 -5.38 -1.69
CA TYR A 34 5.26 -4.50 -0.87
C TYR A 34 5.13 -4.92 0.59
N TYR A 35 6.17 -4.69 1.38
CA TYR A 35 6.22 -5.05 2.78
C TYR A 35 6.75 -3.88 3.60
N CYS A 36 6.07 -3.56 4.69
CA CYS A 36 6.49 -2.53 5.61
C CYS A 36 7.23 -3.12 6.81
N TRP A 37 8.50 -2.73 6.98
CA TRP A 37 9.34 -3.21 8.06
C TRP A 37 8.93 -2.69 9.45
N ASN A 38 8.15 -1.61 9.52
CA ASN A 38 7.78 -0.99 10.80
C ASN A 38 6.46 -1.49 11.39
N CYS A 39 5.52 -1.92 10.54
CA CYS A 39 4.21 -2.40 11.01
C CYS A 39 3.93 -3.84 10.56
N PHE A 40 4.91 -4.52 9.98
CA PHE A 40 4.82 -5.91 9.54
C PHE A 40 3.64 -6.15 8.58
N ILE A 41 3.29 -5.17 7.75
CA ILE A 41 2.17 -5.30 6.79
C ILE A 41 2.70 -5.56 5.40
N GLU A 42 2.16 -6.59 4.77
CA GLU A 42 2.24 -6.85 3.35
C GLU A 42 1.09 -6.13 2.61
N LEU A 43 1.43 -5.46 1.53
CA LEU A 43 0.53 -4.79 0.59
C LEU A 43 0.62 -5.50 -0.75
N THR A 44 -0.50 -6.05 -1.22
CA THR A 44 -0.60 -6.63 -2.56
C THR A 44 -1.48 -5.75 -3.44
N VAL A 45 -0.96 -5.33 -4.58
CA VAL A 45 -1.73 -4.58 -5.59
C VAL A 45 -2.23 -5.54 -6.65
N GLN A 46 -3.54 -5.73 -6.73
CA GLN A 46 -4.14 -6.62 -7.71
C GLN A 46 -5.37 -5.96 -8.34
N LYS A 47 -5.43 -5.93 -9.69
CA LYS A 47 -6.56 -5.36 -10.45
C LYS A 47 -6.94 -3.92 -10.08
N GLY A 48 -5.99 -3.12 -9.62
CA GLY A 48 -6.25 -1.75 -9.17
C GLY A 48 -6.78 -1.64 -7.75
N MET A 49 -6.83 -2.75 -7.00
CA MET A 49 -7.16 -2.78 -5.58
C MET A 49 -5.90 -3.08 -4.76
N ILE A 50 -5.83 -2.47 -3.58
CA ILE A 50 -4.80 -2.72 -2.57
C ILE A 50 -5.38 -3.68 -1.55
N TYR A 51 -4.66 -4.78 -1.31
CA TYR A 51 -4.94 -5.75 -0.26
C TYR A 51 -3.88 -5.65 0.82
N THR A 52 -4.29 -5.64 2.08
CA THR A 52 -3.42 -5.48 3.25
C THR A 52 -3.45 -6.74 4.10
N HIS A 53 -2.27 -7.30 4.39
CA HIS A 53 -2.12 -8.45 5.29
C HIS A 53 -1.09 -8.12 6.36
N GLN A 54 -1.44 -8.27 7.63
CA GLN A 54 -0.48 -8.22 8.71
C GLN A 54 0.25 -9.56 8.81
N VAL A 55 1.57 -9.50 8.93
CA VAL A 55 2.42 -10.64 9.25
C VAL A 55 2.52 -10.71 10.77
N GLU A 56 1.99 -11.78 11.34
CA GLU A 56 2.08 -12.05 12.78
C GLU A 56 3.48 -12.54 13.17
N GLU A 57 3.77 -12.61 14.47
CA GLU A 57 5.08 -13.05 14.98
C GLU A 57 5.43 -14.49 14.57
N ASP A 58 4.43 -15.35 14.41
CA ASP A 58 4.58 -16.72 13.95
C ASP A 58 4.69 -16.83 12.41
N GLY A 59 4.64 -15.71 11.69
CA GLY A 59 4.72 -15.61 10.23
C GLY A 59 3.40 -15.90 9.51
N THR A 60 2.28 -16.06 10.24
CA THR A 60 0.96 -16.16 9.61
C THR A 60 0.49 -14.81 9.08
N LEU A 61 -0.43 -14.85 8.10
CA LEU A 61 -0.99 -13.67 7.47
C LEU A 61 -2.43 -13.45 7.92
N SER A 62 -2.66 -12.33 8.60
CA SER A 62 -3.99 -11.84 8.99
C SER A 62 -4.46 -10.77 8.01
N SER A 63 -5.57 -10.98 7.32
CA SER A 63 -6.14 -9.96 6.42
C SER A 63 -6.59 -8.73 7.22
N LEU A 64 -6.11 -7.55 6.82
CA LEU A 64 -6.51 -6.25 7.37
C LEU A 64 -7.46 -5.48 6.43
N ASP A 65 -7.97 -6.17 5.42
CA ASP A 65 -8.88 -5.64 4.41
C ASP A 65 -10.18 -5.08 5.00
N ASP A 66 -10.56 -5.52 6.20
CA ASP A 66 -11.74 -5.03 6.92
C ASP A 66 -11.54 -3.64 7.55
N LEU A 67 -10.29 -3.17 7.67
CA LEU A 67 -9.98 -1.85 8.21
C LEU A 67 -10.18 -0.72 7.20
N PHE A 68 -10.30 -1.04 5.92
CA PHE A 68 -10.39 -0.07 4.83
C PHE A 68 -11.59 -0.37 3.93
N SER A 69 -12.35 0.66 3.59
CA SER A 69 -13.44 0.52 2.63
C SER A 69 -12.91 0.15 1.23
N GLU A 70 -13.72 -0.50 0.40
CA GLU A 70 -13.34 -0.82 -0.99
C GLU A 70 -12.93 0.44 -1.78
N HIS A 71 -13.55 1.57 -1.47
CA HIS A 71 -13.26 2.86 -2.09
C HIS A 71 -11.84 3.35 -1.78
N GLU A 72 -11.41 3.24 -0.52
CA GLU A 72 -10.06 3.60 -0.09
C GLU A 72 -8.99 2.65 -0.63
N ARG A 73 -9.37 1.40 -0.88
CA ARG A 73 -8.49 0.37 -1.45
C ARG A 73 -8.40 0.43 -2.98
N THR A 74 -9.23 1.23 -3.65
CA THR A 74 -9.24 1.34 -5.11
C THR A 74 -8.32 2.45 -5.59
N LEU A 75 -7.33 2.10 -6.43
CA LEU A 75 -6.35 3.04 -6.99
C LEU A 75 -6.93 4.00 -8.05
N PHE A 76 -8.12 3.71 -8.56
CA PHE A 76 -8.77 4.46 -9.65
C PHE A 76 -10.00 5.27 -9.20
N SER A 77 -10.14 5.52 -7.89
CA SER A 77 -11.22 6.34 -7.36
C SER A 77 -11.08 7.84 -7.69
#